data_AF-A0A561UR61-F1
#
_entry.id   AF-A0A561UR61-F1
#
_cell.length_a   1.000
_cell.length_b   1.000
_cell.length_c   1.000
_cell.angle_alpha   90.00
_cell.angle_beta   90.00
_cell.angle_gamma   90.00
#
_symmetry.space_group_name_H-M   'P 1'
#
loop_
_entity.id
_entity.type
_entity.pdbx_description
1 polymer ?
#
loop_
_entity_poly.entity_id
_entity_poly.type
_entity_poly.pdbx_seq_one_letter_code
_entity_poly.pdbx_strand_id
1 'polypeptide(L)'
;MTAHILDTLGLREAAGAEALAAGTKTFVPVHVGTHDVPVGTVLDALDADPALLPPRTGHLGNWEDIAAGRSGPMDFNTAICGGGWGYPLIYGFTRTEAETEGGDEAYQPGSLIDQGKRHTLPLYTWDGTGFVRRDRGKALFCPLVQAEVDGQLVPLVELHWQRMLALPGRYRFKQWAAPLTANAPLVTDMLTLLLEQAAAQGRNQAFAELISQAVRLDGEVARCDLRPDGTGYRLDGHHYPSARALAETVMLAVRALVEPAEFFARLPELPPVLPVMSLQLTNVLFALLDTHHPDTPAGAPESPFITHLHWGARAMAGCPPRRGGYLSRRSTVRSLRAITDPLVRHFDEASPTAFVLLPAQAFMLCPPSTSPDDTEVLAELFRSVRAAGPEASYDTTLTWLDGNRDRLSDYLRGRFRAGSGVPADGTPRDPAVPVQPEGFRELTFRQACGAVAAFEEVLG
;
A
#
# COMPACT_ATOMS: atom_id res chain seq x y z
N MET A 1 15.40 5.05 -18.22
CA MET A 1 16.61 5.23 -17.39
C MET A 1 16.61 4.26 -16.20
N THR A 2 15.66 3.32 -16.14
CA THR A 2 15.40 2.44 -15.01
C THR A 2 15.77 0.99 -15.32
N ALA A 3 15.89 0.59 -16.59
CA ALA A 3 16.59 -0.66 -16.97
C ALA A 3 17.99 -0.79 -16.35
N HIS A 4 18.64 0.34 -16.02
CA HIS A 4 19.90 0.40 -15.28
C HIS A 4 19.77 -0.09 -13.82
N ILE A 5 18.61 0.11 -13.17
CA ILE A 5 18.40 -0.34 -11.78
C ILE A 5 18.35 -1.87 -11.70
N LEU A 6 17.72 -2.54 -12.67
CA LEU A 6 17.70 -4.01 -12.72
C LEU A 6 19.11 -4.58 -12.91
N ASP A 7 19.95 -3.89 -13.67
CA ASP A 7 21.36 -4.28 -13.89
C ASP A 7 22.16 -4.10 -12.61
N THR A 8 22.01 -2.91 -11.99
CA THR A 8 22.66 -2.55 -10.72
C THR A 8 22.32 -3.55 -9.61
N LEU A 9 21.06 -4.01 -9.56
CA LEU A 9 20.58 -4.96 -8.57
C LEU A 9 20.78 -6.43 -8.97
N GLY A 10 21.27 -6.72 -10.18
CA GLY A 10 21.43 -8.08 -10.68
C GLY A 10 20.11 -8.83 -10.89
N LEU A 11 19.02 -8.12 -11.22
CA LEU A 11 17.66 -8.64 -11.31
C LEU A 11 17.12 -8.79 -12.75
N ARG A 12 17.92 -8.53 -13.79
CA ARG A 12 17.48 -8.65 -15.20
C ARG A 12 16.85 -9.99 -15.53
N GLU A 13 17.50 -11.08 -15.12
CA GLU A 13 17.05 -12.44 -15.41
C GLU A 13 15.74 -12.73 -14.67
N ALA A 14 15.66 -12.37 -13.39
CA ALA A 14 14.45 -12.52 -12.58
C ALA A 14 13.27 -11.71 -13.14
N ALA A 15 13.54 -10.52 -13.70
CA ALA A 15 12.55 -9.71 -14.40
C ALA A 15 12.14 -10.29 -15.76
N GLY A 16 12.90 -11.24 -16.31
CA GLY A 16 12.73 -11.72 -17.68
C GLY A 16 12.82 -10.57 -18.68
N ALA A 17 13.80 -9.68 -18.51
CA ALA A 17 13.91 -8.41 -19.23
C ALA A 17 13.83 -8.56 -20.75
N GLU A 18 14.40 -9.62 -21.33
CA GLU A 18 14.30 -9.91 -22.77
C GLU A 18 12.85 -10.20 -23.20
N ALA A 19 12.11 -10.96 -22.40
CA ALA A 19 10.72 -11.31 -22.70
C ALA A 19 9.78 -10.09 -22.57
N LEU A 20 10.05 -9.21 -21.60
CA LEU A 20 9.37 -7.92 -21.46
C LEU A 20 9.67 -7.00 -22.65
N ALA A 21 10.95 -6.83 -22.99
CA ALA A 21 11.37 -5.98 -24.11
C ALA A 21 10.83 -6.46 -25.46
N ALA A 22 10.71 -7.77 -25.65
CA ALA A 22 10.10 -8.38 -26.83
C ALA A 22 8.55 -8.38 -26.81
N GLY A 23 7.92 -7.90 -25.73
CA GLY A 23 6.46 -7.88 -25.58
C GLY A 23 5.80 -9.26 -25.42
N THR A 24 6.58 -10.32 -25.21
CA THR A 24 6.07 -11.69 -25.01
C THR A 24 5.55 -11.93 -23.59
N LYS A 25 5.96 -11.07 -22.64
CA LYS A 25 5.36 -10.91 -21.31
C LYS A 25 5.03 -9.43 -21.14
N THR A 26 3.91 -9.12 -20.48
CA THR A 26 3.48 -7.74 -20.22
C THR A 26 3.58 -7.36 -18.74
N PHE A 27 3.62 -8.35 -17.84
CA PHE A 27 3.78 -8.11 -16.41
C PHE A 27 4.62 -9.21 -15.76
N VAL A 28 5.67 -8.80 -15.04
CA VAL A 28 6.52 -9.68 -14.25
C VAL A 28 6.78 -9.05 -12.87
N PRO A 29 6.30 -9.66 -11.78
CA PRO A 29 6.70 -9.23 -10.45
C PRO A 29 8.07 -9.81 -10.11
N VAL A 30 8.95 -8.96 -9.57
CA VAL A 30 10.27 -9.35 -9.04
C VAL A 30 10.26 -9.05 -7.56
N HIS A 31 10.38 -10.07 -6.71
CA HIS A 31 10.33 -9.88 -5.26
C HIS A 31 11.73 -9.85 -4.67
N VAL A 32 12.25 -8.69 -4.26
CA VAL A 32 13.66 -8.59 -3.85
C VAL A 32 13.99 -9.46 -2.63
N GLY A 33 13.04 -9.69 -1.72
CA GLY A 33 13.18 -10.65 -0.61
C GLY A 33 13.38 -12.12 -1.01
N THR A 34 13.21 -12.50 -2.28
CA THR A 34 13.57 -13.84 -2.80
C THR A 34 14.94 -13.85 -3.48
N HIS A 35 15.75 -12.80 -3.34
CA HIS A 35 17.06 -12.66 -3.97
C HIS A 35 18.11 -12.20 -2.96
N ASP A 36 19.37 -12.50 -3.27
CA ASP A 36 20.51 -12.18 -2.41
C ASP A 36 21.05 -10.77 -2.70
N VAL A 37 20.13 -9.79 -2.78
CA VAL A 37 20.46 -8.38 -2.99
C VAL A 37 20.66 -7.71 -1.62
N PRO A 38 21.83 -7.13 -1.34
CA PRO A 38 22.06 -6.39 -0.09
C PRO A 38 21.11 -5.20 0.05
N VAL A 39 20.66 -4.94 1.29
CA VAL A 39 19.80 -3.79 1.59
C VAL A 39 20.51 -2.49 1.19
N GLY A 40 21.78 -2.36 1.55
CA GLY A 40 22.60 -1.20 1.22
C GLY A 40 22.67 -0.92 -0.28
N THR A 41 22.82 -1.96 -1.11
CA THR A 41 22.88 -1.79 -2.57
C THR A 41 21.59 -1.18 -3.14
N VAL A 42 20.42 -1.57 -2.63
CA VAL A 42 19.16 -0.94 -3.04
C VAL A 42 19.11 0.52 -2.58
N LEU A 43 19.48 0.80 -1.33
CA LEU A 43 19.46 2.16 -0.80
C LEU A 43 20.42 3.08 -1.55
N ASP A 44 21.65 2.62 -1.82
CA ASP A 44 22.64 3.36 -2.60
C ASP A 44 22.18 3.62 -4.03
N ALA A 45 21.48 2.66 -4.64
CA ALA A 45 20.94 2.82 -5.99
C ALA A 45 19.79 3.85 -6.03
N LEU A 46 18.97 3.93 -4.98
CA LEU A 46 17.94 4.97 -4.84
C LEU A 46 18.57 6.34 -4.56
N ASP A 47 19.60 6.42 -3.72
CA ASP A 47 20.30 7.67 -3.43
C ASP A 47 21.04 8.22 -4.67
N ALA A 48 21.51 7.32 -5.56
CA ALA A 48 22.18 7.68 -6.81
C ALA A 48 21.24 8.22 -7.90
N ASP A 49 19.94 7.93 -7.83
CA ASP A 49 18.93 8.43 -8.77
C ASP A 49 17.79 9.16 -8.01
N PRO A 50 17.95 10.46 -7.73
CA PRO A 50 16.96 11.23 -6.98
C PRO A 50 15.58 11.34 -7.64
N ALA A 51 15.46 11.04 -8.94
CA ALA A 51 14.18 11.01 -9.62
C ALA A 51 13.40 9.73 -9.28
N LEU A 52 14.10 8.63 -9.02
CA LEU A 52 13.53 7.34 -8.62
C LEU A 52 13.22 7.34 -7.13
N LEU A 53 11.96 7.62 -6.79
CA LEU A 53 11.47 7.61 -5.42
C LEU A 53 10.27 6.66 -5.31
N PRO A 54 10.51 5.37 -4.98
CA PRO A 54 9.46 4.36 -4.95
C PRO A 54 8.36 4.71 -3.95
N PRO A 55 7.07 4.52 -4.30
CA PRO A 55 5.99 4.68 -3.34
C PRO A 55 6.07 3.62 -2.25
N ARG A 56 5.76 4.03 -1.03
CA ARG A 56 5.34 3.15 0.04
C ARG A 56 3.84 3.39 0.26
N THR A 57 3.01 2.42 -0.12
CA THR A 57 1.57 2.55 0.10
C THR A 57 1.22 2.38 1.58
N GLY A 58 0.54 3.38 2.15
CA GLY A 58 -0.11 3.30 3.46
C GLY A 58 -1.56 3.76 3.38
N HIS A 59 -2.27 3.75 4.49
CA HIS A 59 -3.70 4.10 4.52
C HIS A 59 -3.94 5.45 5.21
N LEU A 60 -5.14 6.00 5.08
CA LEU A 60 -5.59 7.15 5.87
C LEU A 60 -5.60 6.81 7.36
N GLY A 61 -5.18 7.74 8.22
CA GLY A 61 -5.20 7.57 9.68
C GLY A 61 -3.94 8.09 10.38
N ASN A 62 -3.47 7.34 11.37
CA ASN A 62 -2.51 7.70 12.44
C ASN A 62 -1.07 8.06 12.01
N TRP A 63 -0.89 8.90 11.01
CA TRP A 63 0.41 9.26 10.45
C TRP A 63 1.27 10.12 11.37
N GLU A 64 0.70 10.72 12.41
CA GLU A 64 1.42 11.55 13.37
C GLU A 64 2.39 10.72 14.19
N ASP A 65 1.91 9.61 14.78
CA ASP A 65 2.77 8.69 15.53
C ASP A 65 3.66 7.86 14.60
N ILE A 66 3.24 7.58 13.36
CA ILE A 66 4.09 6.97 12.35
C ILE A 66 5.24 7.91 11.98
N ALA A 67 4.96 9.17 11.67
CA ALA A 67 5.97 10.14 11.28
C ALA A 67 6.96 10.43 12.41
N ALA A 68 6.49 10.37 13.67
CA ALA A 68 7.30 10.52 14.87
C ALA A 68 8.11 9.26 15.26
N GLY A 69 7.95 8.14 14.55
CA GLY A 69 8.68 6.89 14.84
C GLY A 69 8.23 6.18 16.12
N ARG A 70 6.95 6.31 16.46
CA ARG A 70 6.32 5.74 17.67
C ARG A 70 5.22 4.73 17.34
N SER A 71 5.26 4.20 16.13
CA SER A 71 4.20 3.38 15.54
C SER A 71 4.47 1.88 15.61
N GLY A 72 5.46 1.46 16.41
CA GLY A 72 5.83 0.09 16.64
C GLY A 72 6.07 -0.67 15.32
N PRO A 73 5.22 -1.64 14.95
CA PRO A 73 5.35 -2.41 13.71
C PRO A 73 5.42 -1.56 12.45
N MET A 74 4.85 -0.35 12.46
CA MET A 74 4.81 0.54 11.30
C MET A 74 6.00 1.49 11.19
N ASP A 75 6.98 1.41 12.09
CA ASP A 75 8.16 2.29 12.08
C ASP A 75 9.05 2.08 10.84
N PHE A 76 8.87 0.98 10.09
CA PHE A 76 9.48 0.84 8.77
C PHE A 76 9.05 1.98 7.81
N ASN A 77 7.89 2.59 8.01
CA ASN A 77 7.45 3.77 7.24
C ASN A 77 8.35 4.97 7.53
N THR A 78 8.66 5.20 8.80
CA THR A 78 9.58 6.26 9.24
C THR A 78 10.97 6.01 8.66
N ALA A 79 11.43 4.77 8.66
CA ALA A 79 12.75 4.41 8.12
C ALA A 79 12.83 4.68 6.62
N ILE A 80 11.84 4.24 5.85
CA ILE A 80 11.83 4.38 4.39
C ILE A 80 11.53 5.82 3.96
N CYS A 81 10.41 6.37 4.42
CA CYS A 81 9.94 7.68 3.96
C CYS A 81 10.65 8.83 4.64
N GLY A 82 10.97 8.71 5.94
CA GLY A 82 11.78 9.69 6.66
C GLY A 82 13.26 9.64 6.26
N GLY A 83 13.76 8.47 5.88
CA GLY A 83 15.12 8.26 5.34
C GLY A 83 15.30 8.73 3.89
N GLY A 84 14.21 9.07 3.18
CA GLY A 84 14.29 9.58 1.81
C GLY A 84 14.35 8.51 0.71
N TRP A 85 14.22 7.22 1.04
CA TRP A 85 14.26 6.11 0.07
C TRP A 85 12.89 5.76 -0.53
N GLY A 86 11.86 6.52 -0.16
CA GLY A 86 10.52 6.40 -0.71
C GLY A 86 9.63 7.51 -0.19
N TYR A 87 8.36 7.47 -0.56
CA TYR A 87 7.38 8.45 -0.09
C TYR A 87 6.04 7.81 0.28
N PRO A 88 5.27 8.40 1.22
CA PRO A 88 3.95 7.89 1.56
C PRO A 88 2.96 8.12 0.41
N LEU A 89 2.47 7.03 -0.19
CA LEU A 89 1.36 7.06 -1.14
C LEU A 89 0.09 6.59 -0.42
N ILE A 90 -0.79 7.53 -0.08
CA ILE A 90 -1.92 7.27 0.84
C ILE A 90 -3.12 6.69 0.09
N TYR A 91 -3.35 5.39 0.27
CA TYR A 91 -4.54 4.69 -0.20
C TYR A 91 -5.77 5.13 0.60
N GLY A 92 -6.75 5.66 -0.11
CA GLY A 92 -7.94 6.27 0.50
C GLY A 92 -9.20 5.39 0.47
N PHE A 93 -9.24 4.32 -0.32
CA PHE A 93 -10.35 3.36 -0.35
C PHE A 93 -10.28 2.37 0.81
N THR A 94 -10.23 2.93 2.01
CA THR A 94 -10.11 2.23 3.28
C THR A 94 -11.44 2.24 4.00
N ARG A 95 -11.50 1.57 5.14
CA ARG A 95 -12.68 1.53 6.00
C ARG A 95 -12.30 1.92 7.41
N THR A 96 -13.21 2.58 8.11
CA THR A 96 -13.04 2.84 9.54
C THR A 96 -12.90 1.54 10.30
N GLU A 97 -12.10 1.57 11.35
CA GLU A 97 -12.03 0.50 12.32
C GLU A 97 -13.38 0.35 13.06
N ALA A 98 -13.78 -0.89 13.30
CA ALA A 98 -15.08 -1.25 13.86
C ALA A 98 -14.94 -2.40 14.88
N GLU A 99 -16.02 -2.69 15.60
CA GLU A 99 -16.06 -3.81 16.55
C GLU A 99 -16.10 -5.18 15.85
N THR A 100 -16.54 -5.21 14.59
CA THR A 100 -16.56 -6.40 13.74
C THR A 100 -15.36 -6.44 12.79
N GLU A 101 -15.01 -7.63 12.31
CA GLU A 101 -13.96 -7.81 11.31
C GLU A 101 -14.17 -6.95 10.06
N GLY A 102 -13.05 -6.56 9.43
CA GLY A 102 -13.03 -5.92 8.11
C GLY A 102 -12.86 -4.41 8.10
N GLY A 103 -12.64 -3.78 9.27
CA GLY A 103 -12.17 -2.39 9.38
C GLY A 103 -10.65 -2.28 9.33
N ASP A 104 -10.13 -1.05 9.19
CA ASP A 104 -8.68 -0.80 9.20
C ASP A 104 -8.15 -0.66 10.63
N GLU A 105 -7.78 -1.80 11.22
CA GLU A 105 -7.25 -1.87 12.59
C GLU A 105 -5.85 -1.26 12.73
N ALA A 106 -5.09 -1.17 11.63
CA ALA A 106 -3.70 -0.72 11.64
C ALA A 106 -3.60 0.81 11.66
N TYR A 107 -4.36 1.48 10.78
CA TYR A 107 -4.34 2.93 10.63
C TYR A 107 -5.50 3.65 11.32
N GLN A 108 -6.56 2.92 11.69
CA GLN A 108 -7.68 3.41 12.50
C GLN A 108 -8.24 4.79 12.08
N PRO A 109 -8.65 4.98 10.81
CA PRO A 109 -9.06 6.29 10.29
C PRO A 109 -10.33 6.84 10.95
N GLY A 110 -11.14 6.03 11.62
CA GLY A 110 -12.29 6.51 12.40
C GLY A 110 -11.92 7.14 13.75
N SER A 111 -10.63 7.29 14.06
CA SER A 111 -10.11 7.88 15.28
C SER A 111 -8.95 8.83 14.97
N LEU A 112 -8.55 9.60 15.99
CA LEU A 112 -7.25 10.27 16.05
C LEU A 112 -6.40 9.55 17.09
N ILE A 113 -5.14 9.27 16.77
CA ILE A 113 -4.17 8.80 17.75
C ILE A 113 -3.11 9.86 17.95
N ASP A 114 -2.87 10.21 19.21
CA ASP A 114 -1.83 11.14 19.61
C ASP A 114 -1.09 10.58 20.82
N GLN A 115 0.22 10.37 20.67
CA GLN A 115 1.09 9.83 21.72
C GLN A 115 0.58 8.49 22.30
N GLY A 116 0.11 7.60 21.43
CA GLY A 116 -0.47 6.31 21.82
C GLY A 116 -1.83 6.40 22.51
N LYS A 117 -2.44 7.58 22.61
CA LYS A 117 -3.81 7.76 23.10
C LYS A 117 -4.78 7.86 21.93
N ARG A 118 -5.76 6.96 21.91
CA ARG A 118 -6.82 6.95 20.90
C ARG A 118 -8.00 7.82 21.31
N HIS A 119 -8.41 8.69 20.39
CA HIS A 119 -9.57 9.57 20.47
C HIS A 119 -10.55 9.20 19.36
N THR A 120 -11.66 8.54 19.71
CA THR A 120 -12.67 8.14 18.73
C THR A 120 -13.45 9.35 18.23
N LEU A 121 -13.61 9.47 16.91
CA LEU A 121 -14.39 10.54 16.28
C LEU A 121 -15.88 10.16 16.22
N PRO A 122 -16.82 11.11 16.44
CA PRO A 122 -18.22 10.92 16.03
C PRO A 122 -18.30 10.92 14.50
N LEU A 123 -18.86 9.85 13.94
CA LEU A 123 -18.90 9.62 12.49
C LEU A 123 -20.32 9.75 11.95
N TYR A 124 -20.43 10.32 10.75
CA TYR A 124 -21.68 10.58 10.06
C TYR A 124 -21.60 10.08 8.61
N THR A 125 -22.70 9.51 8.12
CA THR A 125 -22.88 9.14 6.71
C THR A 125 -24.29 9.50 6.25
N TRP A 126 -24.51 9.50 4.95
CA TRP A 126 -25.79 9.88 4.36
C TRP A 126 -26.82 8.75 4.42
N ASP A 127 -28.05 9.05 4.82
CA ASP A 127 -29.13 8.05 4.89
C ASP A 127 -30.09 8.09 3.69
N GLY A 128 -29.84 8.96 2.72
CA GLY A 128 -30.74 9.26 1.60
C GLY A 128 -31.37 10.65 1.69
N THR A 129 -31.43 11.24 2.89
CA THR A 129 -32.06 12.54 3.15
C THR A 129 -31.15 13.53 3.86
N GLY A 130 -30.24 13.03 4.70
CA GLY A 130 -29.35 13.84 5.51
C GLY A 130 -28.18 13.04 6.06
N PHE A 131 -27.24 13.74 6.70
CA PHE A 131 -26.17 13.09 7.45
C PHE A 131 -26.69 12.69 8.83
N VAL A 132 -26.53 11.41 9.15
CA VAL A 132 -26.91 10.84 10.44
C VAL A 132 -25.70 10.24 11.13
N ARG A 133 -25.66 10.37 12.45
CA ARG A 133 -24.61 9.79 13.27
C ARG A 133 -24.67 8.27 13.19
N ARG A 134 -23.53 7.62 12.99
CA ARG A 134 -23.39 6.17 12.99
C ARG A 134 -22.71 5.69 14.26
N ASP A 135 -23.09 4.50 14.70
CA ASP A 135 -22.31 3.77 15.70
C ASP A 135 -21.08 3.11 15.05
N ARG A 136 -20.29 2.40 15.86
CA ARG A 136 -19.07 1.71 15.41
C ARG A 136 -19.27 0.21 15.24
N GLY A 137 -20.52 -0.24 15.16
CA GLY A 137 -20.86 -1.65 15.00
C GLY A 137 -20.45 -2.20 13.63
N LYS A 138 -20.21 -1.33 12.63
CA LYS A 138 -19.71 -1.71 11.30
C LYS A 138 -18.63 -0.76 10.81
N ALA A 139 -17.73 -1.29 9.99
CA ALA A 139 -16.74 -0.51 9.28
C ALA A 139 -17.39 0.29 8.15
N LEU A 140 -17.07 1.58 8.05
CA LEU A 140 -17.64 2.50 7.06
C LEU A 140 -16.59 2.88 6.02
N PHE A 141 -16.97 3.01 4.76
CA PHE A 141 -16.07 3.44 3.68
C PHE A 141 -15.62 4.89 3.88
N CYS A 142 -14.33 5.09 4.19
CA CYS A 142 -13.79 6.40 4.57
C CYS A 142 -14.16 7.57 3.62
N PRO A 143 -14.19 7.39 2.28
CA PRO A 143 -14.60 8.46 1.34
C PRO A 143 -16.03 8.98 1.54
N LEU A 144 -16.92 8.20 2.16
CA LEU A 144 -18.32 8.57 2.41
C LEU A 144 -18.59 9.04 3.85
N VAL A 145 -17.55 9.12 4.67
CA VAL A 145 -17.67 9.45 6.10
C VAL A 145 -17.31 10.92 6.33
N GLN A 146 -18.13 11.61 7.12
CA GLN A 146 -17.77 12.86 7.76
C GLN A 146 -17.54 12.63 9.26
N ALA A 147 -16.56 13.31 9.83
CA ALA A 147 -16.35 13.39 11.27
C ALA A 147 -16.89 14.71 11.82
N GLU A 148 -17.43 14.68 13.03
CA GLU A 148 -17.77 15.89 13.76
C GLU A 148 -16.55 16.40 14.53
N VAL A 149 -16.08 17.60 14.20
CA VAL A 149 -14.96 18.29 14.83
C VAL A 149 -15.42 19.70 15.16
N ASP A 150 -15.29 20.10 16.43
CA ASP A 150 -15.71 21.42 16.93
C ASP A 150 -17.16 21.80 16.53
N GLY A 151 -18.05 20.82 16.50
CA GLY A 151 -19.47 20.98 16.15
C GLY A 151 -19.75 21.10 14.64
N GLN A 152 -18.75 20.88 13.78
CA GLN A 152 -18.90 20.91 12.32
C GLN A 152 -18.61 19.55 11.70
N LEU A 153 -19.33 19.21 10.63
CA LEU A 153 -19.06 18.00 9.84
C LEU A 153 -17.96 18.28 8.83
N VAL A 154 -16.86 17.54 8.95
CA VAL A 154 -15.69 17.62 8.07
C VAL A 154 -15.51 16.26 7.39
N PRO A 155 -15.30 16.19 6.07
CA PRO A 155 -14.94 14.95 5.40
C PRO A 155 -13.77 14.24 6.09
N LEU A 156 -13.92 12.94 6.38
CA LEU A 156 -12.91 12.20 7.15
C LEU A 156 -11.56 12.15 6.42
N VAL A 157 -11.60 12.00 5.10
CA VAL A 157 -10.40 12.03 4.24
C VAL A 157 -9.68 13.37 4.36
N GLU A 158 -10.43 14.48 4.31
CA GLU A 158 -9.89 15.84 4.41
C GLU A 158 -9.26 16.08 5.79
N LEU A 159 -9.93 15.65 6.87
CA LEU A 159 -9.42 15.77 8.23
C LEU A 159 -8.03 15.12 8.36
N HIS A 160 -7.89 13.87 7.93
CA HIS A 160 -6.60 13.16 7.98
C HIS A 160 -5.58 13.77 7.02
N TRP A 161 -6.01 14.20 5.84
CA TRP A 161 -5.14 14.82 4.85
C TRP A 161 -4.50 16.11 5.36
N GLN A 162 -5.30 17.01 5.94
CA GLN A 162 -4.80 18.26 6.53
C GLN A 162 -3.84 18.00 7.70
N ARG A 163 -4.12 17.00 8.53
CA ARG A 163 -3.24 16.60 9.63
C ARG A 163 -1.90 16.06 9.13
N MET A 164 -1.90 15.22 8.08
CA MET A 164 -0.67 14.75 7.43
C MET A 164 0.15 15.91 6.84
N LEU A 165 -0.49 16.87 6.18
CA LEU A 165 0.19 18.04 5.62
C LEU A 165 0.78 18.97 6.70
N ALA A 166 0.20 18.97 7.90
CA ALA A 166 0.68 19.75 9.03
C ALA A 166 1.88 19.10 9.76
N LEU A 167 2.26 17.87 9.42
CA LEU A 167 3.33 17.17 10.12
C LEU A 167 4.70 17.82 9.92
N PRO A 168 5.48 18.00 11.00
CA PRO A 168 6.83 18.53 10.89
C PRO A 168 7.74 17.49 10.22
N GLY A 169 8.56 17.93 9.26
CA GLY A 169 9.49 17.07 8.53
C GLY A 169 9.29 17.14 7.01
N ARG A 170 10.13 16.41 6.28
CA ARG A 170 10.12 16.40 4.80
C ARG A 170 9.32 15.24 4.20
N TYR A 171 8.27 14.76 4.89
CA TYR A 171 7.43 13.70 4.33
C TYR A 171 6.71 14.22 3.07
N ARG A 172 6.93 13.54 1.95
CA ARG A 172 6.29 13.85 0.67
C ARG A 172 4.99 13.06 0.53
N PHE A 173 3.99 13.38 1.35
CA PHE A 173 2.68 12.73 1.24
C PHE A 173 2.08 12.98 -0.14
N LYS A 174 1.62 11.92 -0.81
CA LYS A 174 0.77 12.03 -2.01
C LYS A 174 -0.47 11.18 -1.83
N GLN A 175 -1.61 11.69 -2.29
CA GLN A 175 -2.84 10.91 -2.35
C GLN A 175 -2.74 9.88 -3.46
N TRP A 176 -3.11 8.65 -3.16
CA TRP A 176 -3.28 7.57 -4.13
C TRP A 176 -4.14 7.97 -5.34
N ALA A 177 -5.19 8.76 -5.09
CA ALA A 177 -6.15 9.19 -6.09
C ALA A 177 -5.66 10.33 -6.99
N ALA A 178 -4.60 11.04 -6.60
CA ALA A 178 -4.08 12.19 -7.36
C ALA A 178 -3.63 11.82 -8.78
N PRO A 179 -2.73 10.83 -8.99
CA PRO A 179 -2.32 10.45 -10.35
C PRO A 179 -3.49 9.89 -11.19
N LEU A 180 -4.46 9.23 -10.55
CA LEU A 180 -5.66 8.71 -11.23
C LEU A 180 -6.58 9.84 -11.70
N THR A 181 -6.76 10.86 -10.86
CA THR A 181 -7.62 12.02 -11.16
C THR A 181 -6.97 12.92 -12.21
N ALA A 182 -5.66 13.14 -12.12
CA ALA A 182 -4.90 13.89 -13.11
C ALA A 182 -4.96 13.24 -14.52
N ASN A 183 -5.11 11.91 -14.58
CA ASN A 183 -5.24 11.14 -15.81
C ASN A 183 -6.66 10.56 -15.99
N ALA A 184 -7.69 11.21 -15.44
CA ALA A 184 -9.04 10.64 -15.38
C ALA A 184 -9.59 10.18 -16.75
N PRO A 185 -9.42 10.91 -17.88
CA PRO A 185 -9.87 10.43 -19.19
C PRO A 185 -9.23 9.10 -19.58
N LEU A 186 -7.89 9.02 -19.49
CA LEU A 186 -7.13 7.81 -19.81
C LEU A 186 -7.53 6.63 -18.91
N VAL A 187 -7.60 6.84 -17.59
CA VAL A 187 -8.00 5.80 -16.64
C VAL A 187 -9.42 5.30 -16.94
N THR A 188 -10.33 6.20 -17.32
CA THR A 188 -11.69 5.85 -17.71
C THR A 188 -11.72 5.04 -19.00
N ASP A 189 -10.93 5.41 -20.02
CA ASP A 189 -10.80 4.67 -21.27
C ASP A 189 -10.24 3.25 -21.03
N MET A 190 -9.17 3.15 -20.23
CA MET A 190 -8.57 1.87 -19.84
C MET A 190 -9.57 0.98 -19.12
N LEU A 191 -10.29 1.51 -18.12
CA LEU A 191 -11.28 0.75 -17.38
C LEU A 191 -12.48 0.35 -18.26
N THR A 192 -12.90 1.22 -19.18
CA THR A 192 -13.97 0.91 -20.16
C THR A 192 -13.58 -0.31 -21.00
N LEU A 193 -12.38 -0.31 -21.59
CA LEU A 193 -11.87 -1.44 -22.36
C LEU A 193 -11.84 -2.73 -21.52
N LEU A 194 -11.31 -2.64 -20.29
CA LEU A 194 -11.18 -3.81 -19.42
C LEU A 194 -12.54 -4.39 -19.03
N LEU A 195 -13.55 -3.55 -18.77
CA LEU A 195 -14.91 -3.98 -18.45
C LEU A 195 -15.58 -4.69 -19.64
N GLU A 196 -15.41 -4.16 -20.86
CA GLU A 196 -15.93 -4.79 -22.08
C GLU A 196 -15.27 -6.15 -22.34
N GLN A 197 -13.96 -6.25 -22.11
CA GLN A 197 -13.26 -7.53 -22.21
C GLN A 197 -13.67 -8.52 -21.12
N ALA A 198 -13.88 -8.07 -19.88
CA ALA A 198 -14.39 -8.90 -18.81
C ALA A 198 -15.79 -9.45 -19.14
N ALA A 199 -16.66 -8.62 -19.73
CA ALA A 199 -17.97 -9.03 -20.21
C ALA A 199 -17.87 -10.12 -21.30
N ALA A 200 -16.98 -9.94 -22.28
CA ALA A 200 -16.76 -10.90 -23.36
C ALA A 200 -16.23 -12.26 -22.88
N GLN A 201 -15.47 -12.30 -21.77
CA GLN A 201 -14.99 -13.54 -21.16
C GLN A 201 -16.09 -14.33 -20.44
N GLY A 202 -17.18 -13.68 -20.02
CA GLY A 202 -18.31 -14.33 -19.35
C GLY A 202 -17.97 -14.95 -17.98
N ARG A 203 -16.94 -14.45 -17.29
CA ARG A 203 -16.50 -14.96 -15.98
C ARG A 203 -16.54 -13.85 -14.93
N ASN A 204 -17.28 -14.05 -13.84
CA ASN A 204 -17.38 -13.08 -12.73
C ASN A 204 -16.02 -12.70 -12.13
N GLN A 205 -15.05 -13.63 -12.17
CA GLN A 205 -13.68 -13.36 -11.70
C GLN A 205 -13.02 -12.19 -12.45
N ALA A 206 -13.26 -12.03 -13.75
CA ALA A 206 -12.67 -10.94 -14.53
C ALA A 206 -13.20 -9.57 -14.08
N PHE A 207 -14.47 -9.47 -13.70
CA PHE A 207 -15.01 -8.25 -13.08
C PHE A 207 -14.42 -8.00 -11.69
N ALA A 208 -14.33 -9.04 -10.85
CA ALA A 208 -13.78 -8.91 -9.49
C ALA A 208 -12.32 -8.42 -9.46
N GLU A 209 -11.57 -8.68 -10.55
CA GLU A 209 -10.20 -8.18 -10.75
C GLU A 209 -10.15 -6.68 -11.06
N LEU A 210 -11.25 -6.08 -11.52
CA LEU A 210 -11.35 -4.64 -11.86
C LEU A 210 -12.10 -3.85 -10.79
N ILE A 211 -13.24 -4.38 -10.34
CA ILE A 211 -14.15 -3.82 -9.35
C ILE A 211 -14.46 -4.93 -8.35
N SER A 212 -13.88 -4.85 -7.15
CA SER A 212 -13.98 -5.92 -6.15
C SER A 212 -15.07 -5.69 -5.10
N GLN A 213 -15.50 -4.44 -4.97
CA GLN A 213 -16.43 -4.00 -3.94
C GLN A 213 -17.43 -2.99 -4.51
N ALA A 214 -18.59 -2.95 -3.87
CA ALA A 214 -19.60 -1.92 -4.06
C ALA A 214 -19.86 -1.25 -2.72
N VAL A 215 -20.12 0.04 -2.78
CA VAL A 215 -20.35 0.89 -1.61
C VAL A 215 -21.69 1.59 -1.75
N ARG A 216 -22.48 1.60 -0.69
CA ARG A 216 -23.71 2.40 -0.61
C ARG A 216 -23.43 3.77 -0.03
N LEU A 217 -24.30 4.75 -0.30
CA LEU A 217 -24.12 6.13 0.18
C LEU A 217 -24.13 6.26 1.72
N ASP A 218 -24.62 5.24 2.43
CA ASP A 218 -24.54 5.14 3.90
C ASP A 218 -23.17 4.67 4.42
N GLY A 219 -22.21 4.39 3.53
CA GLY A 219 -20.87 3.95 3.85
C GLY A 219 -20.72 2.43 3.97
N GLU A 220 -21.79 1.63 3.82
CA GLU A 220 -21.67 0.18 3.86
C GLU A 220 -20.93 -0.36 2.64
N VAL A 221 -20.03 -1.32 2.86
CA VAL A 221 -19.21 -1.93 1.81
C VAL A 221 -19.41 -3.44 1.76
N ALA A 222 -19.69 -3.95 0.57
CA ALA A 222 -19.81 -5.39 0.33
C ALA A 222 -18.95 -5.82 -0.87
N ARG A 223 -18.66 -7.12 -0.95
CA ARG A 223 -18.23 -7.71 -2.22
C ARG A 223 -19.40 -7.58 -3.19
N CYS A 224 -19.12 -7.09 -4.39
CA CYS A 224 -20.17 -6.81 -5.36
C CYS A 224 -20.42 -7.99 -6.31
N ASP A 225 -21.65 -8.07 -6.82
CA ASP A 225 -21.98 -8.91 -7.97
C ASP A 225 -22.16 -8.02 -9.20
N LEU A 226 -21.08 -7.85 -9.97
CA LEU A 226 -21.09 -7.12 -11.23
C LEU A 226 -21.29 -8.09 -12.40
N ARG A 227 -22.32 -7.84 -13.21
CA ARG A 227 -22.64 -8.65 -14.38
C ARG A 227 -23.16 -7.82 -15.56
N PRO A 228 -22.98 -8.29 -16.80
CA PRO A 228 -23.64 -7.69 -17.96
C PRO A 228 -25.17 -7.77 -17.81
N ASP A 229 -25.87 -6.74 -18.29
CA ASP A 229 -27.34 -6.65 -18.28
C ASP A 229 -27.81 -5.91 -19.53
N GLY A 230 -28.18 -6.66 -20.57
CA GLY A 230 -28.53 -6.07 -21.88
C GLY A 230 -27.36 -5.31 -22.50
N THR A 231 -27.54 -4.02 -22.76
CA THR A 231 -26.48 -3.13 -23.28
C THR A 231 -25.59 -2.53 -22.18
N GLY A 232 -25.94 -2.76 -20.91
CA GLY A 232 -25.29 -2.17 -19.75
C GLY A 232 -24.77 -3.19 -18.75
N TYR A 233 -24.66 -2.76 -17.50
CA TYR A 233 -24.08 -3.51 -16.40
C TYR A 233 -24.93 -3.35 -15.15
N ARG A 234 -25.13 -4.44 -14.40
CA ARG A 234 -25.84 -4.41 -13.12
C ARG A 234 -24.87 -4.69 -11.98
N LEU A 235 -24.88 -3.81 -10.98
CA LEU A 235 -24.10 -3.88 -9.74
C LEU A 235 -25.07 -3.78 -8.56
N ASP A 236 -25.18 -4.85 -7.77
CA ASP A 236 -26.02 -4.90 -6.56
C ASP A 236 -27.44 -4.32 -6.75
N GLY A 237 -28.04 -4.58 -7.92
CA GLY A 237 -29.38 -4.17 -8.30
C GLY A 237 -29.47 -2.82 -9.04
N HIS A 238 -28.42 -2.02 -9.05
CA HIS A 238 -28.37 -0.77 -9.84
C HIS A 238 -27.83 -1.01 -11.25
N HIS A 239 -28.44 -0.38 -12.26
CA HIS A 239 -28.08 -0.54 -13.67
C HIS A 239 -27.31 0.68 -14.19
N TYR A 240 -26.13 0.43 -14.73
CA TYR A 240 -25.31 1.39 -15.48
C TYR A 240 -25.49 1.16 -16.97
N PRO A 241 -25.75 2.21 -17.77
CA PRO A 241 -26.14 2.06 -19.18
C PRO A 241 -25.02 1.57 -20.11
N SER A 242 -23.75 1.68 -19.71
CA SER A 242 -22.59 1.26 -20.50
C SER A 242 -21.36 1.01 -19.63
N ALA A 243 -20.31 0.41 -20.20
CA ALA A 243 -19.01 0.22 -19.54
C ALA A 243 -18.39 1.58 -19.18
N ARG A 244 -18.53 2.55 -20.09
CA ARG A 244 -18.08 3.93 -19.88
C ARG A 244 -18.75 4.58 -18.68
N ALA A 245 -20.08 4.49 -18.57
CA ALA A 245 -20.81 5.07 -17.44
C ALA A 245 -20.42 4.41 -16.10
N LEU A 246 -20.17 3.10 -16.11
CA LEU A 246 -19.66 2.39 -14.94
C LEU A 246 -18.24 2.84 -14.57
N ALA A 247 -17.35 2.99 -15.55
CA ALA A 247 -15.98 3.48 -15.36
C ALA A 247 -15.95 4.92 -14.82
N GLU A 248 -16.79 5.81 -15.37
CA GLU A 248 -16.96 7.18 -14.88
C GLU A 248 -17.46 7.19 -13.43
N THR A 249 -18.36 6.28 -13.07
CA THR A 249 -18.83 6.15 -11.68
C THR A 249 -17.73 5.65 -10.74
N VAL A 250 -16.85 4.75 -11.18
CA VAL A 250 -15.64 4.38 -10.40
C VAL A 250 -14.80 5.63 -10.13
N MET A 251 -14.63 6.50 -11.12
CA MET A 251 -13.88 7.75 -10.95
C MET A 251 -14.55 8.74 -10.01
N LEU A 252 -15.88 8.69 -9.81
CA LEU A 252 -16.54 9.49 -8.76
C LEU A 252 -16.06 9.11 -7.36
N ALA A 253 -15.92 7.81 -7.08
CA ALA A 253 -15.36 7.35 -5.81
C ALA A 253 -13.90 7.82 -5.66
N VAL A 254 -13.10 7.77 -6.73
CA VAL A 254 -11.70 8.25 -6.71
C VAL A 254 -11.65 9.75 -6.41
N ARG A 255 -12.52 10.56 -7.04
CA ARG A 255 -12.61 12.00 -6.80
C ARG A 255 -13.01 12.35 -5.38
N ALA A 256 -13.82 11.54 -4.70
CA ALA A 256 -14.16 11.73 -3.30
C ALA A 256 -12.94 11.82 -2.38
N LEU A 257 -11.78 11.31 -2.81
CA LEU A 257 -10.52 11.40 -2.07
C LEU A 257 -9.75 12.70 -2.27
N VAL A 258 -9.90 13.35 -3.43
CA VAL A 258 -9.13 14.55 -3.82
C VAL A 258 -9.96 15.82 -3.68
N GLU A 259 -11.26 15.72 -3.94
CA GLU A 259 -12.23 16.82 -3.93
C GLU A 259 -13.44 16.46 -3.02
N PRO A 260 -13.22 16.11 -1.74
CA PRO A 260 -14.29 15.58 -0.89
C PRO A 260 -15.46 16.56 -0.71
N ALA A 261 -15.19 17.87 -0.62
CA ALA A 261 -16.24 18.87 -0.45
C ALA A 261 -17.21 18.93 -1.65
N GLU A 262 -16.68 18.88 -2.88
CA GLU A 262 -17.51 18.83 -4.10
C GLU A 262 -18.30 17.53 -4.16
N PHE A 263 -17.64 16.41 -3.84
CA PHE A 263 -18.29 15.11 -3.80
C PHE A 263 -19.50 15.07 -2.84
N PHE A 264 -19.33 15.56 -1.60
CA PHE A 264 -20.43 15.61 -0.63
C PHE A 264 -21.53 16.60 -1.00
N ALA A 265 -21.22 17.70 -1.68
CA ALA A 265 -22.22 18.65 -2.17
C ALA A 265 -23.16 18.03 -3.22
N ARG A 266 -22.68 17.01 -3.95
CA ARG A 266 -23.42 16.33 -5.03
C ARG A 266 -23.97 14.98 -4.61
N LEU A 267 -23.84 14.59 -3.34
CA LEU A 267 -24.25 13.28 -2.84
C LEU A 267 -25.70 12.87 -3.20
N PRO A 268 -26.70 13.79 -3.16
CA PRO A 268 -28.07 13.47 -3.58
C PRO A 268 -28.24 13.11 -5.06
N GLU A 269 -27.29 13.49 -5.92
CA GLU A 269 -27.29 13.23 -7.36
C GLU A 269 -26.59 11.92 -7.73
N LEU A 270 -25.83 11.35 -6.79
CA LEU A 270 -25.02 10.16 -7.05
C LEU A 270 -25.90 8.91 -7.16
N PRO A 271 -25.45 7.88 -7.91
CA PRO A 271 -26.12 6.60 -7.88
C PRO A 271 -26.07 6.00 -6.47
N PRO A 272 -27.09 5.21 -6.08
CA PRO A 272 -27.21 4.65 -4.72
C PRO A 272 -26.11 3.63 -4.37
N VAL A 273 -25.41 3.14 -5.40
CA VAL A 273 -24.29 2.22 -5.30
C VAL A 273 -23.13 2.79 -6.09
N LEU A 274 -21.94 2.76 -5.52
CA LEU A 274 -20.69 3.19 -6.13
C LEU A 274 -19.75 1.99 -6.27
N PRO A 275 -19.24 1.70 -7.48
CA PRO A 275 -18.21 0.69 -7.68
C PRO A 275 -16.85 1.16 -7.14
N VAL A 276 -16.11 0.25 -6.52
CA VAL A 276 -14.77 0.52 -5.99
C VAL A 276 -13.71 -0.23 -6.80
N MET A 277 -12.74 0.54 -7.30
CA MET A 277 -11.58 0.00 -8.02
C MET A 277 -10.83 -1.03 -7.17
N SER A 278 -10.51 -2.18 -7.76
CA SER A 278 -9.78 -3.24 -7.07
C SER A 278 -8.33 -2.82 -6.80
N LEU A 279 -7.71 -3.43 -5.77
CA LEU A 279 -6.27 -3.30 -5.51
C LEU A 279 -5.40 -3.84 -6.65
N GLN A 280 -5.88 -4.81 -7.43
CA GLN A 280 -5.10 -5.38 -8.54
C GLN A 280 -4.99 -4.39 -9.69
N LEU A 281 -6.11 -3.80 -10.11
CA LEU A 281 -6.14 -2.75 -11.13
C LEU A 281 -5.31 -1.55 -10.68
N THR A 282 -5.47 -1.15 -9.43
CA THR A 282 -4.68 -0.10 -8.79
C THR A 282 -3.17 -0.30 -8.96
N ASN A 283 -2.65 -1.49 -8.64
CA ASN A 283 -1.21 -1.77 -8.71
C ASN A 283 -0.68 -1.69 -10.15
N VAL A 284 -1.50 -2.08 -11.14
CA VAL A 284 -1.12 -1.92 -12.55
C VAL A 284 -1.07 -0.44 -12.92
N LEU A 285 -2.12 0.32 -12.60
CA LEU A 285 -2.19 1.75 -12.90
C LEU A 285 -1.06 2.54 -12.24
N PHE A 286 -0.59 2.14 -11.07
CA PHE A 286 0.55 2.75 -10.39
C PHE A 286 1.87 2.64 -11.15
N ALA A 287 2.11 1.49 -11.76
CA ALA A 287 3.27 1.31 -12.60
C ALA A 287 3.13 2.12 -13.89
N LEU A 288 1.95 2.05 -14.54
CA LEU A 288 1.70 2.74 -15.81
C LEU A 288 1.71 4.27 -15.69
N LEU A 289 1.20 4.81 -14.58
CA LEU A 289 1.15 6.25 -14.31
C LEU A 289 2.41 6.76 -13.58
N ASP A 290 3.50 6.01 -13.69
CA ASP A 290 4.85 6.42 -13.27
C ASP A 290 4.97 6.88 -11.80
N THR A 291 4.21 6.25 -10.88
CA THR A 291 4.19 6.68 -9.47
C THR A 291 5.53 6.49 -8.72
N HIS A 292 6.51 5.83 -9.34
CA HIS A 292 7.87 5.66 -8.84
C HIS A 292 8.82 6.82 -9.23
N HIS A 293 8.38 7.75 -10.07
CA HIS A 293 9.04 9.01 -10.34
C HIS A 293 8.11 10.19 -10.01
N PRO A 294 7.74 10.36 -8.73
CA PRO A 294 6.62 11.22 -8.34
C PRO A 294 6.80 12.70 -8.67
N ASP A 295 8.03 13.17 -8.86
CA ASP A 295 8.36 14.58 -9.13
C ASP A 295 8.79 14.81 -10.59
N THR A 296 8.81 13.75 -11.41
CA THR A 296 9.06 13.83 -12.84
C THR A 296 7.76 14.22 -13.56
N PRO A 297 7.80 15.19 -14.50
CA PRO A 297 6.64 15.51 -15.31
C PRO A 297 6.14 14.30 -16.09
N ALA A 298 4.82 14.22 -16.32
CA ALA A 298 4.24 13.19 -17.16
C ALA A 298 4.92 13.17 -18.54
N GLY A 299 5.26 11.98 -19.01
CA GLY A 299 5.96 11.75 -20.28
C GLY A 299 5.59 10.41 -20.89
N ALA A 300 6.26 10.06 -21.99
CA ALA A 300 6.13 8.73 -22.57
C ALA A 300 6.58 7.66 -21.57
N PRO A 301 5.94 6.47 -21.57
CA PRO A 301 6.34 5.38 -20.68
C PRO A 301 7.78 4.95 -20.96
N GLU A 302 8.43 4.39 -19.94
CA GLU A 302 9.78 3.86 -20.11
C GLU A 302 9.82 2.76 -21.19
N SER A 303 10.83 2.85 -22.05
CA SER A 303 11.10 1.89 -23.12
C SER A 303 12.39 1.10 -22.84
N PRO A 304 12.45 -0.20 -23.18
CA PRO A 304 11.39 -0.99 -23.85
C PRO A 304 10.30 -1.53 -22.91
N PHE A 305 10.42 -1.31 -21.60
CA PHE A 305 9.42 -1.66 -20.59
C PHE A 305 9.62 -0.79 -19.34
N ILE A 306 8.58 -0.69 -18.51
CA ILE A 306 8.59 0.05 -17.24
C ILE A 306 9.23 -0.80 -16.13
N THR A 307 10.17 -0.22 -15.39
CA THR A 307 10.67 -0.82 -14.14
C THR A 307 10.12 -0.08 -12.91
N HIS A 308 8.95 -0.52 -12.43
CA HIS A 308 8.31 0.08 -11.27
C HIS A 308 8.83 -0.52 -9.97
N LEU A 309 9.45 0.29 -9.12
CA LEU A 309 9.84 -0.10 -7.76
C LEU A 309 8.73 0.29 -6.78
N HIS A 310 8.46 -0.59 -5.80
CA HIS A 310 7.41 -0.37 -4.80
C HIS A 310 7.80 -0.93 -3.44
N TRP A 311 7.70 -0.13 -2.37
CA TRP A 311 7.90 -0.60 -0.99
C TRP A 311 6.64 -1.28 -0.45
N GLY A 312 6.64 -2.62 -0.47
CA GLY A 312 5.54 -3.45 -0.01
C GLY A 312 5.54 -3.66 1.50
N ALA A 313 4.42 -3.39 2.15
CA ALA A 313 4.19 -3.72 3.56
C ALA A 313 4.06 -5.25 3.78
N ARG A 314 3.97 -5.68 5.05
CA ARG A 314 3.87 -7.10 5.47
C ARG A 314 2.83 -7.91 4.69
N ALA A 315 1.64 -7.37 4.41
CA ALA A 315 0.60 -8.08 3.64
C ALA A 315 0.96 -8.23 2.14
N MET A 316 1.53 -7.17 1.55
CA MET A 316 1.86 -7.11 0.12
C MET A 316 3.11 -7.92 -0.23
N ALA A 317 4.18 -7.76 0.56
CA ALA A 317 5.47 -8.42 0.36
C ALA A 317 5.65 -9.71 1.17
N GLY A 318 4.99 -9.86 2.32
CA GLY A 318 5.24 -11.01 3.19
C GLY A 318 6.65 -10.96 3.79
N CYS A 319 7.25 -12.11 4.08
CA CYS A 319 8.63 -12.30 4.54
C CYS A 319 9.22 -13.54 3.86
N PRO A 320 9.53 -13.49 2.55
CA PRO A 320 10.06 -14.65 1.84
C PRO A 320 11.46 -15.07 2.34
N PRO A 321 11.84 -16.36 2.16
CA PRO A 321 11.05 -17.42 1.51
C PRO A 321 9.97 -18.03 2.41
N ARG A 322 9.95 -17.70 3.72
CA ARG A 322 9.04 -18.31 4.70
C ARG A 322 7.57 -18.00 4.44
N ARG A 323 7.25 -16.74 4.16
CA ARG A 323 5.87 -16.30 3.88
C ARG A 323 5.84 -15.39 2.67
N GLY A 324 5.11 -15.76 1.63
CA GLY A 324 4.88 -14.88 0.48
C GLY A 324 3.83 -13.81 0.79
N GLY A 325 4.01 -12.61 0.24
CA GLY A 325 2.97 -11.58 0.19
C GLY A 325 1.92 -11.85 -0.88
N TYR A 326 0.81 -11.12 -0.87
CA TYR A 326 -0.27 -11.37 -1.84
C TYR A 326 0.14 -11.07 -3.30
N LEU A 327 1.12 -10.18 -3.53
CA LEU A 327 1.46 -9.71 -4.87
C LEU A 327 2.20 -10.78 -5.69
N SER A 328 2.99 -11.63 -5.04
CA SER A 328 3.74 -12.71 -5.69
C SER A 328 2.94 -14.02 -5.85
N ARG A 329 1.69 -14.08 -5.34
CA ARG A 329 0.83 -15.27 -5.48
C ARG A 329 0.50 -15.51 -6.95
N ARG A 330 0.59 -16.77 -7.41
CA ARG A 330 0.36 -17.15 -8.81
C ARG A 330 -1.01 -16.70 -9.36
N SER A 331 -2.06 -16.69 -8.53
CA SER A 331 -3.37 -16.16 -8.90
C SER A 331 -3.32 -14.66 -9.16
N THR A 332 -2.74 -13.89 -8.23
CA THR A 332 -2.56 -12.43 -8.36
C THR A 332 -1.75 -12.08 -9.60
N VAL A 333 -0.62 -12.76 -9.85
CA VAL A 333 0.21 -12.51 -11.04
C VAL A 333 -0.56 -12.76 -12.34
N ARG A 334 -1.45 -13.77 -12.36
CA ARG A 334 -2.32 -14.04 -13.51
C ARG A 334 -3.33 -12.91 -13.72
N SER A 335 -3.97 -12.44 -12.66
CA SER A 335 -4.90 -11.30 -12.72
C SER A 335 -4.19 -10.02 -13.18
N LEU A 336 -3.00 -9.72 -12.64
CA LEU A 336 -2.22 -8.54 -13.05
C LEU A 336 -1.85 -8.61 -14.53
N ARG A 337 -1.43 -9.77 -15.05
CA ARG A 337 -1.22 -9.96 -16.50
C ARG A 337 -2.49 -9.80 -17.32
N ALA A 338 -3.60 -10.36 -16.86
CA ALA A 338 -4.89 -10.24 -17.55
C ALA A 338 -5.37 -8.78 -17.65
N ILE A 339 -4.97 -7.93 -16.70
CA ILE A 339 -5.20 -6.48 -16.73
C ILE A 339 -4.17 -5.79 -17.63
N THR A 340 -2.88 -6.05 -17.48
CA THR A 340 -1.82 -5.35 -18.23
C THR A 340 -1.79 -5.71 -19.71
N ASP A 341 -2.04 -6.97 -20.08
CA ASP A 341 -2.03 -7.48 -21.46
C ASP A 341 -2.85 -6.62 -22.44
N PRO A 342 -4.15 -6.38 -22.19
CA PRO A 342 -4.94 -5.56 -23.11
C PRO A 342 -4.54 -4.09 -23.10
N LEU A 343 -4.08 -3.55 -21.96
CA LEU A 343 -3.67 -2.14 -21.88
C LEU A 343 -2.46 -1.87 -22.78
N VAL A 344 -1.42 -2.70 -22.67
CA VAL A 344 -0.21 -2.59 -23.50
C VAL A 344 -0.49 -2.73 -25.00
N ARG A 345 -1.57 -3.42 -25.39
CA ARG A 345 -1.95 -3.59 -26.80
C ARG A 345 -2.73 -2.41 -27.38
N HIS A 346 -3.40 -1.61 -26.55
CA HIS A 346 -4.39 -0.63 -27.02
C HIS A 346 -4.08 0.81 -26.60
N PHE A 347 -3.12 1.04 -25.71
CA PHE A 347 -2.75 2.37 -25.22
C PHE A 347 -1.26 2.62 -25.40
N ASP A 348 -0.90 3.74 -26.03
CA ASP A 348 0.49 4.16 -26.21
C ASP A 348 1.15 4.56 -24.89
N GLU A 349 0.34 4.93 -23.89
CA GLU A 349 0.74 5.22 -22.52
C GLU A 349 1.03 3.96 -21.70
N ALA A 350 0.71 2.77 -22.21
CA ALA A 350 0.95 1.51 -21.53
C ALA A 350 2.18 0.79 -22.10
N SER A 351 2.97 0.19 -21.23
CA SER A 351 4.12 -0.63 -21.63
C SER A 351 4.25 -1.86 -20.74
N PRO A 352 4.91 -2.94 -21.23
CA PRO A 352 5.25 -4.08 -20.38
C PRO A 352 5.90 -3.60 -19.08
N THR A 353 5.66 -4.29 -17.97
CA THR A 353 6.07 -3.83 -16.64
C THR A 353 6.83 -4.92 -15.87
N ALA A 354 8.03 -4.58 -15.41
CA ALA A 354 8.71 -5.25 -14.31
C ALA A 354 8.31 -4.55 -13.00
N PHE A 355 7.52 -5.22 -12.16
CA PHE A 355 7.09 -4.69 -10.86
C PHE A 355 8.03 -5.21 -9.77
N VAL A 356 9.00 -4.40 -9.36
CA VAL A 356 10.02 -4.73 -8.36
C VAL A 356 9.49 -4.42 -6.96
N LEU A 357 9.14 -5.47 -6.22
CA LEU A 357 8.62 -5.37 -4.86
C LEU A 357 9.76 -5.39 -3.83
N LEU A 358 9.89 -4.28 -3.11
CA LEU A 358 10.87 -4.06 -2.05
C LEU A 358 10.21 -4.35 -0.69
N PRO A 359 10.70 -5.34 0.10
CA PRO A 359 10.09 -5.69 1.38
C PRO A 359 10.36 -4.65 2.47
N ALA A 360 9.37 -3.84 2.81
CA ALA A 360 9.50 -2.76 3.79
C ALA A 360 9.76 -3.27 5.22
N GLN A 361 9.24 -4.45 5.55
CA GLN A 361 9.37 -5.02 6.89
C GLN A 361 10.81 -5.34 7.32
N ALA A 362 11.77 -5.38 6.38
CA ALA A 362 13.20 -5.48 6.74
C ALA A 362 13.62 -4.39 7.73
N PHE A 363 13.04 -3.19 7.62
CA PHE A 363 13.31 -2.07 8.51
C PHE A 363 12.64 -2.18 9.88
N MET A 364 11.84 -3.21 10.16
CA MET A 364 11.40 -3.52 11.53
C MET A 364 12.59 -3.87 12.43
N LEU A 365 13.69 -4.34 11.83
CA LEU A 365 14.97 -4.61 12.47
C LEU A 365 15.81 -3.33 12.72
N CYS A 366 15.29 -2.14 12.42
CA CYS A 366 15.95 -0.87 12.73
C CYS A 366 15.35 -0.27 14.00
N PRO A 367 15.97 -0.44 15.19
CA PRO A 367 15.41 0.02 16.46
C PRO A 367 15.27 1.55 16.51
N PRO A 368 14.43 2.09 17.40
CA PRO A 368 14.33 3.54 17.56
C PRO A 368 15.61 4.09 18.21
N SER A 369 15.96 5.34 17.90
CA SER A 369 17.11 6.05 18.49
C SER A 369 17.04 6.20 20.02
N THR A 370 15.86 6.04 20.61
CA THR A 370 15.62 6.04 22.05
C THR A 370 16.01 4.71 22.74
N SER A 371 16.38 3.69 21.98
CA SER A 371 16.77 2.36 22.48
C SER A 371 18.14 1.95 21.92
N PRO A 372 19.23 2.63 22.31
CA PRO A 372 20.57 2.36 21.76
C PRO A 372 21.04 0.93 22.01
N ASP A 373 20.72 0.34 23.16
CA ASP A 373 21.09 -1.04 23.50
C ASP A 373 20.54 -2.06 22.48
N ASP A 374 19.34 -1.85 21.96
CA ASP A 374 18.76 -2.70 20.91
C ASP A 374 19.63 -2.68 19.63
N THR A 375 20.28 -1.56 19.35
CA THR A 375 21.15 -1.41 18.17
C THR A 375 22.38 -2.31 18.29
N GLU A 376 23.03 -2.32 19.45
CA GLU A 376 24.20 -3.17 19.69
C GLU A 376 23.82 -4.66 19.66
N VAL A 377 22.70 -5.01 20.30
CA VAL A 377 22.20 -6.38 20.36
C VAL A 377 21.82 -6.90 18.96
N LEU A 378 21.17 -6.08 18.12
CA LEU A 378 20.84 -6.46 16.75
C LEU A 378 22.08 -6.56 15.85
N ALA A 379 23.11 -5.75 16.07
CA ALA A 379 24.37 -5.87 15.34
C ALA A 379 25.07 -7.23 15.62
N GLU A 380 24.97 -7.77 16.84
CA GLU A 380 25.39 -9.14 17.14
C GLU A 380 24.63 -10.17 16.31
N LEU A 381 23.29 -10.09 16.28
CA LEU A 381 22.45 -10.97 15.48
C LEU A 381 22.84 -10.90 13.99
N PHE A 382 23.04 -9.71 13.44
CA PHE A 382 23.33 -9.54 12.02
C PHE A 382 24.67 -10.15 11.64
N ARG A 383 25.69 -10.09 12.51
CA ARG A 383 26.95 -10.82 12.29
C ARG A 383 26.73 -12.33 12.19
N SER A 384 25.92 -12.91 13.08
CA SER A 384 25.57 -14.32 13.05
C SER A 384 24.79 -14.71 11.79
N VAL A 385 23.75 -13.94 11.43
CA VAL A 385 22.92 -14.18 10.23
C VAL A 385 23.74 -14.07 8.94
N ARG A 386 24.65 -13.08 8.86
CA ARG A 386 25.53 -12.92 7.70
C ARG A 386 26.49 -14.08 7.55
N ALA A 387 27.12 -14.52 8.65
CA ALA A 387 28.03 -15.66 8.63
C ALA A 387 27.34 -16.97 8.24
N ALA A 388 26.07 -17.15 8.62
CA ALA A 388 25.29 -18.35 8.29
C ALA A 388 24.78 -18.35 6.83
N GLY A 389 24.63 -17.18 6.21
CA GLY A 389 24.14 -17.02 4.85
C GLY A 389 22.60 -17.00 4.73
N PRO A 390 22.07 -16.75 3.52
CA PRO A 390 20.64 -16.49 3.31
C PRO A 390 19.70 -17.63 3.69
N GLU A 391 20.07 -18.88 3.36
CA GLU A 391 19.22 -20.06 3.60
C GLU A 391 19.06 -20.39 5.09
N ALA A 392 20.07 -20.12 5.90
CA ALA A 392 20.07 -20.40 7.34
C ALA A 392 19.64 -19.21 8.20
N SER A 393 19.33 -18.05 7.59
CA SER A 393 19.04 -16.79 8.28
C SER A 393 17.92 -16.92 9.32
N TYR A 394 16.84 -17.60 8.97
CA TYR A 394 15.70 -17.83 9.86
C TYR A 394 16.07 -18.69 11.07
N ASP A 395 16.63 -19.88 10.86
CA ASP A 395 16.94 -20.83 11.94
C ASP A 395 18.04 -20.27 12.87
N THR A 396 18.98 -19.53 12.29
CA THR A 396 20.00 -18.77 13.04
C THR A 396 19.35 -17.73 13.93
N THR A 397 18.36 -17.00 13.42
CA THR A 397 17.64 -15.97 14.20
C THR A 397 16.80 -16.59 15.31
N LEU A 398 16.10 -17.71 15.06
CA LEU A 398 15.37 -18.44 16.10
C LEU A 398 16.29 -18.88 17.24
N THR A 399 17.40 -19.53 16.90
CA THR A 399 18.39 -20.00 17.88
C THR A 399 18.98 -18.84 18.68
N TRP A 400 19.26 -17.72 18.00
CA TRP A 400 19.77 -16.53 18.65
C TRP A 400 18.73 -15.93 19.62
N LEU A 401 17.45 -15.87 19.22
CA LEU A 401 16.36 -15.34 20.04
C LEU A 401 16.13 -16.13 21.32
N ASP A 402 16.28 -17.46 21.28
CA ASP A 402 16.13 -18.33 22.47
C ASP A 402 17.06 -17.90 23.62
N GLY A 403 18.28 -17.50 23.30
CA GLY A 403 19.27 -17.05 24.30
C GLY A 403 19.30 -15.54 24.55
N ASN A 404 18.76 -14.70 23.66
CA ASN A 404 19.03 -13.27 23.68
C ASN A 404 17.78 -12.37 23.65
N ARG A 405 16.57 -12.92 23.50
CA ARG A 405 15.34 -12.11 23.37
C ARG A 405 15.14 -11.11 24.52
N ASP A 406 15.52 -11.48 25.74
CA ASP A 406 15.29 -10.66 26.94
C ASP A 406 16.30 -9.49 27.05
N ARG A 407 17.29 -9.44 26.16
CA ARG A 407 18.19 -8.30 25.97
C ARG A 407 17.55 -7.19 25.11
N LEU A 408 16.44 -7.49 24.44
CA LEU A 408 15.73 -6.54 23.59
C LEU A 408 14.65 -5.80 24.37
N SER A 409 14.49 -4.50 24.08
CA SER A 409 13.47 -3.67 24.68
C SER A 409 12.05 -4.19 24.40
N ASP A 410 11.12 -3.90 25.31
CA ASP A 410 9.69 -4.21 25.14
C ASP A 410 9.13 -3.61 23.85
N TYR A 411 9.61 -2.42 23.49
CA TYR A 411 9.17 -1.73 22.29
C TYR A 411 9.57 -2.48 21.02
N LEU A 412 10.85 -2.85 20.89
CA LEU A 412 11.33 -3.61 19.74
C LEU A 412 10.63 -4.98 19.66
N ARG A 413 10.49 -5.68 20.79
CA ARG A 413 9.78 -6.96 20.84
C ARG A 413 8.33 -6.83 20.39
N GLY A 414 7.66 -5.75 20.81
CA GLY A 414 6.28 -5.45 20.45
C GLY A 414 6.05 -5.22 18.95
N ARG A 415 7.07 -4.82 18.18
CA ARG A 415 6.94 -4.54 16.74
C ARG A 415 6.53 -5.76 15.92
N PHE A 416 6.83 -6.98 16.37
CA PHE A 416 6.65 -8.19 15.56
C PHE A 416 5.32 -8.90 15.78
N ARG A 417 4.48 -8.43 16.72
CA ARG A 417 3.16 -9.00 17.01
C ARG A 417 2.24 -8.98 15.80
N ALA A 418 1.38 -9.99 15.65
CA ALA A 418 0.36 -9.99 14.61
C ALA A 418 -0.70 -8.89 14.82
N GLY A 419 -1.27 -8.36 13.72
CA GLY A 419 -2.38 -7.39 13.77
C GLY A 419 -2.07 -6.02 14.39
N SER A 420 -0.81 -5.75 14.76
CA SER A 420 -0.45 -4.55 15.49
C SER A 420 -0.32 -3.34 14.53
N GLY A 421 -1.17 -2.34 14.75
CA GLY A 421 -1.09 -1.00 14.18
C GLY A 421 -0.20 -0.08 15.02
N VAL A 422 -0.49 1.23 15.00
CA VAL A 422 0.12 2.16 15.97
C VAL A 422 -0.27 1.71 17.37
N PRO A 423 0.68 1.52 18.31
CA PRO A 423 0.34 1.19 19.69
C PRO A 423 -0.61 2.23 20.28
N ALA A 424 -1.80 1.78 20.69
CA ALA A 424 -2.83 2.61 21.31
C ALA A 424 -3.05 2.26 22.80
N ASP A 425 -1.95 1.93 23.48
CA ASP A 425 -1.92 1.46 24.87
C ASP A 425 -1.89 2.61 25.90
N GLY A 426 -1.96 3.86 25.44
CA GLY A 426 -1.88 5.04 26.28
C GLY A 426 -0.51 5.28 26.90
N THR A 427 0.52 4.51 26.51
CA THR A 427 1.90 4.75 26.95
C THR A 427 2.52 5.83 26.07
N PRO A 428 2.84 7.01 26.63
CA PRO A 428 3.52 8.05 25.89
C PRO A 428 4.92 7.57 25.50
N ARG A 429 5.33 7.88 24.29
CA ARG A 429 6.66 7.56 23.76
C ARG A 429 7.29 8.84 23.24
N ASP A 430 8.59 8.99 23.39
CA ASP A 430 9.30 10.12 22.79
C ASP A 430 9.47 9.89 21.28
N PRO A 431 9.41 10.95 20.44
CA PRO A 431 9.73 10.82 19.03
C PRO A 431 11.13 10.23 18.83
N ALA A 432 11.24 9.32 17.88
CA ALA A 432 12.49 8.61 17.61
C ALA A 432 12.70 8.45 16.10
N VAL A 433 13.96 8.37 15.69
CA VAL A 433 14.31 8.00 14.32
C VAL A 433 14.79 6.54 14.30
N PRO A 434 14.41 5.74 13.30
CA PRO A 434 14.98 4.41 13.14
C PRO A 434 16.49 4.48 12.91
N VAL A 435 17.24 3.71 13.67
CA VAL A 435 18.70 3.58 13.55
C VAL A 435 19.00 2.28 12.81
N GLN A 436 19.89 2.33 11.82
CA GLN A 436 20.40 1.11 11.17
C GLN A 436 21.53 0.53 12.03
N PRO A 437 21.37 -0.68 12.61
CA PRO A 437 22.47 -1.31 13.33
C PRO A 437 23.64 -1.63 12.39
N GLU A 438 24.84 -1.73 12.96
CA GLU A 438 26.02 -2.20 12.20
C GLU A 438 25.71 -3.57 11.58
N GLY A 439 26.03 -3.74 10.29
CA GLY A 439 25.75 -4.97 9.56
C GLY A 439 24.39 -5.01 8.85
N PHE A 440 23.48 -4.06 9.11
CA PHE A 440 22.14 -4.04 8.51
C PHE A 440 22.20 -3.90 6.98
N ARG A 441 23.01 -2.95 6.49
CA ARG A 441 23.14 -2.67 5.05
C ARG A 441 23.74 -3.84 4.29
N GLU A 442 24.55 -4.65 4.95
CA GLU A 442 25.22 -5.82 4.41
C GLU A 442 24.35 -7.08 4.42
N LEU A 443 23.21 -7.08 5.11
CA LEU A 443 22.23 -8.14 4.98
C LEU A 443 21.63 -8.10 3.58
N THR A 444 21.38 -9.27 3.01
CA THR A 444 20.48 -9.37 1.86
C THR A 444 19.03 -9.18 2.30
N PHE A 445 18.15 -8.74 1.40
CA PHE A 445 16.72 -8.70 1.70
C PHE A 445 16.16 -10.09 2.05
N ARG A 446 16.71 -11.18 1.48
CA ARG A 446 16.36 -12.55 1.87
C ARG A 446 16.73 -12.83 3.33
N GLN A 447 17.94 -12.44 3.76
CA GLN A 447 18.38 -12.58 5.16
C GLN A 447 17.52 -11.74 6.11
N ALA A 448 17.28 -10.47 5.78
CA ALA A 448 16.46 -9.58 6.61
C ALA A 448 15.02 -10.10 6.72
N CYS A 449 14.42 -10.59 5.62
CA CYS A 449 13.10 -11.22 5.65
C CYS A 449 13.08 -12.50 6.50
N GLY A 450 14.12 -13.34 6.41
CA GLY A 450 14.28 -14.53 7.24
C GLY A 450 14.36 -14.20 8.73
N ALA A 451 15.13 -13.17 9.09
CA ALA A 451 15.21 -12.69 10.47
C ALA A 451 13.86 -12.16 10.96
N VAL A 452 13.21 -11.26 10.21
CA VAL A 452 11.87 -10.73 10.56
C VAL A 452 10.86 -11.86 10.75
N ALA A 453 10.85 -12.87 9.87
CA ALA A 453 9.96 -14.01 10.00
C ALA A 453 10.19 -14.80 11.30
N ALA A 454 11.44 -14.96 11.73
CA ALA A 454 11.76 -15.62 13.00
C ALA A 454 11.31 -14.80 14.21
N PHE A 455 11.50 -13.47 14.17
CA PHE A 455 10.97 -12.58 15.21
C PHE A 455 9.45 -12.67 15.30
N GLU A 456 8.74 -12.67 14.17
CA GLU A 456 7.29 -12.83 14.14
C GLU A 456 6.84 -14.21 14.63
N GLU A 457 7.62 -15.28 14.46
CA GLU A 457 7.25 -16.59 15.01
C GLU A 457 7.40 -16.63 16.53
N VAL A 458 8.46 -16.04 17.08
CA VAL A 458 8.76 -16.09 18.51
C VAL A 458 7.95 -15.08 19.32
N LEU A 459 7.66 -13.91 18.74
CA LEU A 459 7.04 -12.77 19.42
C LEU A 459 5.62 -12.44 18.93
N GLY A 460 5.15 -13.14 17.90
CA GLY A 460 3.92 -12.90 17.14
C GLY A 460 2.63 -13.05 17.90
#